data_AF-A0A9P4N3D6-F1
#
_entry.id   AF-A0A9P4N3D6-F1
#
_cell.length_a   1.000
_cell.length_b   1.000
_cell.length_c   1.000
_cell.angle_alpha   90.00
_cell.angle_beta   90.00
_cell.angle_gamma   90.00
#
_symmetry.space_group_name_H-M   'P 1'
#
loop_
_entity.id
_entity.type
_entity.pdbx_description
1 polymer ?
#
loop_
_entity_poly.entity_id
_entity_poly.type
_entity_poly.pdbx_seq_one_letter_code
_entity_poly.pdbx_strand_id
1 'polypeptide(L)'
;MSYLSNQTVPLNLTLGLKNAGDIIPQVLPIVQFSVNEQCVEYGECETFKPFIDAGKPVFHIEYPDGAGEGDGLEDSVVQKFCGDDGDARGSEIFSTVLKKMDLDGWVEYCDSKIEVTSVNATSSG
;
A
#
# COMPACT_ATOMS: atom_id res chain seq x y z
N MET A 1 3.57 -17.30 -8.75
CA MET A 1 4.43 -16.86 -7.64
C MET A 1 5.61 -17.79 -7.36
N SER A 2 5.47 -19.11 -7.38
CA SER A 2 6.58 -20.05 -7.09
C SER A 2 7.79 -19.89 -8.02
N TYR A 3 7.56 -19.57 -9.31
CA TYR A 3 8.65 -19.27 -10.24
C TYR A 3 9.51 -18.09 -9.78
N LEU A 4 8.89 -16.94 -9.45
CA LEU A 4 9.59 -15.74 -8.99
C LEU A 4 10.32 -16.00 -7.66
N SER A 5 9.68 -16.69 -6.72
CA SER A 5 10.30 -17.06 -5.44
C SER A 5 11.58 -17.90 -5.65
N ASN A 6 11.59 -18.82 -6.61
CA ASN A 6 12.78 -19.61 -6.93
C ASN A 6 13.91 -18.77 -7.56
N GLN A 7 13.60 -17.62 -8.15
CA GLN A 7 14.61 -16.68 -8.65
C GLN A 7 15.15 -15.75 -7.55
N THR A 8 14.31 -15.35 -6.59
CA THR A 8 14.71 -14.38 -5.55
C THR A 8 15.50 -15.02 -4.41
N VAL A 9 15.19 -16.26 -4.04
CA VAL A 9 15.84 -16.97 -2.91
C VAL A 9 17.36 -17.09 -3.10
N PRO A 10 17.91 -17.52 -4.25
CA PRO A 10 19.35 -17.61 -4.45
C PRO A 10 20.06 -16.25 -4.40
N LEU A 11 19.33 -15.16 -4.64
CA LEU A 11 19.84 -13.79 -4.67
C LEU A 11 19.68 -13.08 -3.31
N ASN A 12 19.14 -13.76 -2.30
CA ASN A 12 18.81 -13.18 -0.99
C ASN A 12 17.89 -11.94 -1.10
N LEU A 13 16.97 -11.95 -2.06
CA LEU A 13 15.98 -10.89 -2.26
C LEU A 13 14.63 -11.28 -1.64
N THR A 14 13.98 -10.31 -1.03
CA THR A 14 12.60 -10.44 -0.56
C THR A 14 11.60 -10.28 -1.70
N LEU A 15 10.48 -10.99 -1.63
CA LEU A 15 9.39 -10.99 -2.59
C LEU A 15 8.09 -10.55 -1.92
N GLY A 16 7.37 -9.62 -2.52
CA GLY A 16 6.04 -9.19 -2.07
C GLY A 16 4.92 -9.68 -2.98
N LEU A 17 3.69 -9.69 -2.46
CA LEU A 17 2.47 -9.83 -3.25
C LEU A 17 1.86 -8.46 -3.54
N LYS A 18 1.62 -8.13 -4.81
CA LYS A 18 0.90 -6.91 -5.20
C LYS A 18 -0.58 -7.22 -5.39
N ASN A 19 -1.46 -6.60 -4.60
CA ASN A 19 -2.92 -6.79 -4.63
C ASN A 19 -3.27 -8.30 -4.57
N ALA A 20 -4.00 -8.82 -5.58
CA ALA A 20 -4.22 -10.25 -5.79
C ALA A 20 -4.67 -11.03 -4.54
N GLY A 21 -5.68 -10.47 -3.84
CA GLY A 21 -6.21 -11.02 -2.59
C GLY A 21 -6.61 -12.51 -2.66
N ASP A 22 -7.17 -12.92 -3.80
CA ASP A 22 -7.64 -14.30 -4.03
C ASP A 22 -6.56 -15.37 -3.89
N ILE A 23 -5.27 -15.01 -4.08
CA ILE A 23 -4.16 -15.97 -4.03
C ILE A 23 -3.37 -15.91 -2.70
N ILE A 24 -3.81 -15.11 -1.73
CA ILE A 24 -3.13 -14.95 -0.45
C ILE A 24 -2.86 -16.30 0.23
N PRO A 25 -3.84 -17.22 0.38
CA PRO A 25 -3.61 -18.49 1.07
C PRO A 25 -2.48 -19.34 0.46
N GLN A 26 -2.29 -19.27 -0.87
CA GLN A 26 -1.30 -20.07 -1.59
C GLN A 26 0.09 -19.44 -1.55
N VAL A 27 0.18 -18.10 -1.45
CA VAL A 27 1.46 -17.37 -1.59
C VAL A 27 1.97 -16.84 -0.26
N LEU A 28 1.12 -16.71 0.75
CA LEU A 28 1.49 -16.22 2.08
C LEU A 28 2.72 -16.93 2.67
N PRO A 29 2.95 -18.25 2.48
CA PRO A 29 4.18 -18.89 2.98
C PRO A 29 5.48 -18.41 2.30
N ILE A 30 5.42 -17.90 1.06
CA ILE A 30 6.62 -17.63 0.23
C ILE A 30 6.92 -16.14 0.03
N VAL A 31 5.95 -15.24 0.25
CA VAL A 31 6.15 -13.78 0.22
C VAL A 31 6.44 -13.22 1.61
N GLN A 32 7.09 -12.06 1.69
CA GLN A 32 7.49 -11.42 2.94
C GLN A 32 6.60 -10.24 3.33
N PHE A 33 5.85 -9.68 2.38
CA PHE A 33 4.94 -8.54 2.59
C PHE A 33 3.88 -8.51 1.49
N SER A 34 2.85 -7.69 1.68
CA SER A 34 1.94 -7.27 0.61
C SER A 34 2.18 -5.81 0.25
N VAL A 35 2.02 -5.47 -1.02
CA VAL A 35 1.73 -4.10 -1.44
C VAL A 35 0.27 -4.11 -1.87
N ASN A 36 -0.56 -3.32 -1.19
CA ASN A 36 -1.96 -3.17 -1.54
C ASN A 36 -2.23 -1.75 -2.03
N GLU A 37 -3.05 -1.62 -3.06
CA GLU A 37 -3.62 -0.36 -3.52
C GLU A 37 -5.13 -0.40 -3.31
N GLN A 38 -5.66 0.68 -2.72
CA GLN A 38 -7.07 1.00 -2.73
C GLN A 38 -7.99 0.00 -2.02
N CYS A 39 -7.49 -0.73 -1.00
CA CYS A 39 -8.39 -1.62 -0.28
C CYS A 39 -9.50 -0.87 0.45
N VAL A 40 -9.27 0.38 0.89
CA VAL A 40 -10.30 1.18 1.54
C VAL A 40 -11.31 1.66 0.50
N GLU A 41 -10.84 2.16 -0.64
CA GLU A 41 -11.74 2.62 -1.71
C GLU A 41 -12.69 1.50 -2.21
N TYR A 42 -12.26 0.23 -2.14
CA TYR A 42 -13.05 -0.92 -2.58
C TYR A 42 -13.64 -1.77 -1.45
N GLY A 43 -13.40 -1.45 -0.17
CA GLY A 43 -13.89 -2.23 0.97
C GLY A 43 -13.29 -3.64 1.06
N GLU A 44 -12.02 -3.78 0.70
CA GLU A 44 -11.30 -5.06 0.58
C GLU A 44 -10.19 -5.25 1.63
N CYS A 45 -10.00 -4.34 2.58
CA CYS A 45 -8.85 -4.37 3.48
C CYS A 45 -8.75 -5.64 4.33
N GLU A 46 -9.90 -6.21 4.74
CA GLU A 46 -9.94 -7.47 5.49
C GLU A 46 -9.30 -8.64 4.72
N THR A 47 -9.35 -8.61 3.39
CA THR A 47 -8.72 -9.64 2.53
C THR A 47 -7.21 -9.73 2.77
N PHE A 48 -6.57 -8.61 3.15
CA PHE A 48 -5.13 -8.51 3.35
C PHE A 48 -4.68 -8.74 4.81
N LYS A 49 -5.63 -8.80 5.76
CA LYS A 49 -5.39 -9.11 7.17
C LYS A 49 -4.54 -10.38 7.42
N PRO A 50 -4.61 -11.47 6.63
CA PRO A 50 -3.77 -12.64 6.84
C PRO A 50 -2.25 -12.37 6.80
N PHE A 51 -1.79 -11.31 6.14
CA PHE A 51 -0.39 -10.89 6.20
C PHE A 51 -0.01 -10.45 7.61
N ILE A 52 -0.83 -9.57 8.18
CA ILE A 52 -0.67 -9.05 9.54
C ILE A 52 -0.73 -10.18 10.57
N ASP A 53 -1.71 -11.08 10.46
CA ASP A 53 -1.84 -12.22 11.38
C ASP A 53 -0.63 -13.18 11.30
N ALA A 54 0.06 -13.22 10.15
CA ALA A 54 1.31 -13.95 9.95
C ALA A 54 2.58 -13.14 10.32
N GLY A 55 2.43 -11.94 10.89
CA GLY A 55 3.54 -11.06 11.27
C GLY A 55 4.25 -10.41 10.08
N LYS A 56 3.56 -10.24 8.95
CA LYS A 56 4.10 -9.67 7.70
C LYS A 56 3.44 -8.33 7.40
N PRO A 57 4.20 -7.29 7.00
CA PRO A 57 3.62 -5.97 6.76
C PRO A 57 2.79 -5.95 5.47
N VAL A 58 1.80 -5.06 5.46
CA VAL A 58 1.08 -4.61 4.26
C VAL A 58 1.49 -3.16 4.02
N PHE A 59 2.22 -2.91 2.92
CA PHE A 59 2.49 -1.57 2.41
C PHE A 59 1.27 -1.11 1.63
N HIS A 60 0.50 -0.22 2.22
CA HIS A 60 -0.84 0.14 1.77
C HIS A 60 -0.81 1.52 1.13
N ILE A 61 -1.41 1.65 -0.05
CA ILE A 61 -1.41 2.87 -0.84
C ILE A 61 -2.84 3.24 -1.18
N GLU A 62 -3.24 4.47 -0.83
CA GLU A 62 -4.51 5.05 -1.24
C GLU A 62 -4.29 6.25 -2.16
N TYR A 63 -5.22 6.45 -3.08
CA TYR A 63 -5.17 7.50 -4.10
C TYR A 63 -6.35 8.48 -3.96
N PRO A 64 -6.41 9.26 -2.87
CA PRO A 64 -7.48 10.22 -2.64
C PRO A 64 -7.53 11.29 -3.73
N ASP A 65 -8.74 11.77 -4.03
CA ASP A 65 -8.93 12.99 -4.79
C ASP A 65 -8.27 14.17 -4.07
N GLY A 66 -7.60 15.04 -4.83
CA GLY A 66 -6.83 16.18 -4.28
C GLY A 66 -5.41 15.82 -3.82
N ALA A 67 -4.96 14.57 -3.94
CA ALA A 67 -3.58 14.20 -3.63
C ALA A 67 -2.58 15.04 -4.42
N GLY A 68 -1.64 15.67 -3.72
CA GLY A 68 -0.62 16.54 -4.33
C GLY A 68 -1.11 17.94 -4.73
N GLU A 69 -2.33 18.31 -4.37
CA GLU A 69 -2.86 19.66 -4.56
C GLU A 69 -2.70 20.51 -3.29
N GLY A 70 -2.50 21.82 -3.46
CA GLY A 70 -2.49 22.78 -2.36
C GLY A 70 -1.48 22.46 -1.25
N ASP A 71 -1.95 22.60 0.00
CA ASP A 71 -1.15 22.41 1.22
C ASP A 71 -1.34 21.02 1.86
N GLY A 72 -1.99 20.08 1.16
CA GLY A 72 -2.34 18.74 1.68
C GLY A 72 -3.80 18.38 1.50
N LEU A 73 -4.13 17.13 1.81
CA LEU A 73 -5.49 16.62 1.83
C LEU A 73 -6.27 17.21 3.01
N GLU A 74 -7.60 17.32 2.85
CA GLU A 74 -8.45 17.67 3.99
C GLU A 74 -8.40 16.57 5.07
N ASP A 75 -8.46 16.98 6.35
CA ASP A 75 -8.49 16.04 7.48
C ASP A 75 -9.55 14.95 7.30
N SER A 76 -10.72 15.30 6.75
CA SER A 76 -11.81 14.35 6.50
C SER A 76 -11.42 13.25 5.49
N VAL A 77 -10.62 13.60 4.48
CA VAL A 77 -10.11 12.69 3.46
C VAL A 77 -9.03 11.80 4.07
N VAL A 78 -8.10 12.37 4.83
CA VAL A 78 -7.09 11.59 5.57
C VAL A 78 -7.76 10.59 6.51
N GLN A 79 -8.77 11.01 7.27
CA GLN A 79 -9.51 10.13 8.18
C GLN A 79 -10.26 9.01 7.45
N LYS A 80 -10.82 9.26 6.25
CA LYS A 80 -11.45 8.21 5.43
C LYS A 80 -10.48 7.05 5.16
N PHE A 81 -9.24 7.35 4.78
CA PHE A 81 -8.26 6.36 4.33
C PHE A 81 -7.35 5.81 5.43
N CYS A 82 -7.25 6.52 6.56
CA CYS A 82 -6.38 6.17 7.69
C CYS A 82 -7.15 5.79 8.97
N GLY A 83 -8.49 5.79 8.93
CA GLY A 83 -9.34 5.37 10.03
C GLY A 83 -9.32 3.85 10.26
N ASP A 84 -10.12 3.39 11.22
CA ASP A 84 -10.26 1.99 11.61
C ASP A 84 -11.70 1.44 11.48
N ASP A 85 -12.58 2.21 10.84
CA ASP A 85 -13.99 1.89 10.66
C ASP A 85 -14.40 1.84 9.17
N GLY A 86 -15.65 1.47 8.93
CA GLY A 86 -16.21 1.36 7.58
C GLY A 86 -15.36 0.46 6.68
N ASP A 87 -14.99 1.00 5.52
CA ASP A 87 -14.18 0.31 4.52
C ASP A 87 -12.69 0.25 4.88
N ALA A 88 -12.23 1.08 5.83
CA ALA A 88 -10.86 1.06 6.35
C ALA A 88 -10.65 0.00 7.44
N ARG A 89 -11.73 -0.66 7.89
CA ARG A 89 -11.65 -1.72 8.90
C ARG A 89 -10.66 -2.81 8.45
N GLY A 90 -9.76 -3.18 9.35
CA GLY A 90 -8.70 -4.16 9.10
C GLY A 90 -7.39 -3.58 8.55
N SER A 91 -7.34 -2.27 8.25
CA SER A 91 -6.12 -1.57 7.81
C SER A 91 -5.35 -0.87 8.94
N GLU A 92 -5.77 -1.01 10.20
CA GLU A 92 -5.32 -0.20 11.35
C GLU A 92 -3.80 -0.28 11.60
N ILE A 93 -3.19 -1.40 11.19
CA ILE A 93 -1.77 -1.67 11.34
C ILE A 93 -1.06 -1.88 9.99
N PHE A 94 -1.69 -1.46 8.90
CA PHE A 94 -1.03 -1.36 7.61
C PHE A 94 -0.08 -0.16 7.61
N SER A 95 0.96 -0.24 6.79
CA SER A 95 1.87 0.87 6.54
C SER A 95 1.30 1.73 5.41
N THR A 96 0.36 2.60 5.75
CA THR A 96 -0.42 3.41 4.79
C THR A 96 0.34 4.66 4.32
N VAL A 97 0.28 4.92 3.02
CA VAL A 97 0.67 6.18 2.38
C VAL A 97 -0.45 6.68 1.47
N LEU A 98 -0.69 7.98 1.49
CA LEU A 98 -1.60 8.65 0.57
C LEU A 98 -0.77 9.24 -0.57
N LYS A 99 -1.11 8.88 -1.81
CA LYS A 99 -0.29 9.16 -2.98
C LYS A 99 -1.12 9.75 -4.10
N LYS A 100 -0.43 10.44 -5.01
CA LYS A 100 -0.94 10.64 -6.36
C LYS A 100 -0.95 9.32 -7.14
N MET A 101 -1.90 9.18 -8.06
CA MET A 101 -1.99 8.01 -8.95
C MET A 101 -0.76 7.82 -9.85
N ASP A 102 -0.05 8.90 -10.20
CA ASP A 102 1.19 8.84 -11.00
C ASP A 102 2.42 8.40 -10.20
N LEU A 103 2.27 8.20 -8.88
CA LEU A 103 3.31 7.74 -7.96
C LEU A 103 4.61 8.56 -8.02
N ASP A 104 4.48 9.87 -8.18
CA ASP A 104 5.62 10.78 -8.15
C ASP A 104 6.24 10.92 -6.74
N GLY A 105 7.05 11.96 -6.56
CA GLY A 105 7.74 12.24 -5.31
C GLY A 105 6.86 12.56 -4.11
N TRP A 106 5.63 13.03 -4.31
CA TRP A 106 4.75 13.54 -3.26
C TRP A 106 4.10 12.41 -2.47
N VAL A 107 4.12 12.48 -1.15
CA VAL A 107 3.41 11.56 -0.25
C VAL A 107 2.85 12.32 0.94
N GLU A 108 1.66 11.93 1.38
CA GLU A 108 1.08 12.34 2.65
C GLU A 108 0.86 11.09 3.53
N TYR A 109 1.17 11.20 4.82
CA TYR A 109 1.03 10.13 5.80
C TYR A 109 -0.23 10.32 6.65
N CYS A 110 -0.63 9.28 7.38
CA CYS A 110 -1.83 9.32 8.22
C CYS A 110 -1.76 10.30 9.41
N ASP A 111 -0.59 10.86 9.72
CA ASP A 111 -0.40 11.96 10.68
C ASP A 111 -0.44 13.34 9.98
N SER A 112 -0.95 13.40 8.74
CA SER A 112 -0.99 14.57 7.86
C SER A 112 0.38 15.16 7.53
N LYS A 113 1.46 14.41 7.77
CA LYS A 113 2.79 14.82 7.38
C LYS A 113 2.96 14.64 5.87
N ILE A 114 3.46 15.68 5.20
CA ILE A 114 3.77 15.65 3.77
C ILE A 114 5.28 15.58 3.57
N GLU A 115 5.71 14.73 2.64
CA GLU A 115 7.08 14.65 2.17
C GLU A 115 7.12 14.63 0.64
N VAL A 116 8.16 15.24 0.06
CA VAL A 116 8.36 15.24 -1.40
C VAL A 116 9.78 14.78 -1.70
N THR A 117 9.90 13.62 -2.35
CA THR A 117 11.20 13.07 -2.76
C THR A 117 11.47 13.40 -4.23
N SER A 118 12.68 13.82 -4.56
CA SER A 118 13.07 14.01 -5.96
C SER A 118 12.95 12.70 -6.75
N VAL A 119 12.04 12.67 -7.73
CA VAL A 119 12.01 11.62 -8.75
C VAL A 119 12.89 12.05 -9.91
N ASN A 120 13.78 11.18 -10.38
CA ASN A 120 14.40 11.40 -11.68
C ASN A 120 13.26 11.38 -12.70
N ALA A 121 12.92 12.54 -13.25
CA ALA A 121 12.02 12.63 -14.38
C ALA A 121 12.63 11.79 -15.51
N THR A 122 12.19 10.54 -15.66
CA THR A 122 12.32 9.87 -16.95
C THR A 122 11.48 10.70 -17.89
N SER A 123 12.14 11.50 -18.73
CA SER A 123 11.52 12.14 -19.87
C SER A 123 10.67 11.08 -20.56
N SER A 124 9.36 11.24 -20.49
CA SER A 124 8.41 10.54 -21.34
C SER A 124 8.83 10.84 -22.79
N GLY A 125 9.40 9.82 -23.43
CA GLY A 125 9.69 9.83 -24.87
C GLY A 125 8.41 9.63 -25.69
#